data_AF-L7JD70-F1
#
_entry.id   AF-L7JD70-F1
#
_cell.length_a   1.000
_cell.length_b   1.000
_cell.length_c   1.000
_cell.angle_alpha   90.00
_cell.angle_beta   90.00
_cell.angle_gamma   90.00
#
_symmetry.space_group_name_H-M   'P 1'
#
loop_
_entity.id
_entity.type
_entity.pdbx_description
1 polymer ?
#
loop_
_entity_poly.entity_id
_entity_poly.type
_entity_poly.pdbx_seq_one_letter_code
_entity_poly.pdbx_strand_id
1 'polypeptide(L)'
;MSPSAVDVVTEVHNVAKKAIETESQTKYPEPLKLSGALDSYEYFDTTPIIGREYPNANLVDILNSPNSDELIRDLAITISQRGVVFFRAQDNLTNDLQKKLILRLGELTGRPKTSGLHIHPLLNAERETYGGDDNEISTISSAQNDKLYKKTWTQPDELSPKKQSTAQWHSDIAFEPVPADYTSLRLTELPKTGGGESLLYSQPRGAPENVGTDLRAVHPLVRTNPVTGWKSIFPVGGHVQHVNGLTDEESDGLLKWYLDLVYRNHELQTRLKWRNKNDIAIWDNRSVFHTATFDLEGQGDRFGNRAVGLGERPYLDPGSRSRREALAEGNELQQSVFYPHFGTIRGGFLPADKPDNLITDDVVVKTLKECGFCNRDAEQHKYSICGSWKYWKQQSNHD
;
A
#
# COMPACT_ATOMS: atom_id res chain seq x y z
N MET A 1 -26.45 -27.29 -19.93
CA MET A 1 -27.43 -26.39 -19.30
C MET A 1 -26.64 -25.46 -18.40
N SER A 2 -26.64 -24.17 -18.68
CA SER A 2 -25.96 -23.16 -17.86
C SER A 2 -26.77 -22.97 -16.57
N PRO A 3 -26.12 -22.85 -15.40
CA PRO A 3 -26.84 -22.63 -14.13
C PRO A 3 -27.59 -21.30 -14.18
N SER A 4 -28.77 -21.27 -13.55
CA SER A 4 -29.59 -20.06 -13.44
C SER A 4 -28.88 -19.03 -12.57
N ALA A 5 -29.09 -17.74 -12.84
CA ALA A 5 -28.61 -16.65 -11.99
C ALA A 5 -29.03 -16.82 -10.51
N VAL A 6 -30.14 -17.52 -10.26
CA VAL A 6 -30.62 -17.86 -8.91
C VAL A 6 -29.72 -18.88 -8.21
N ASP A 7 -29.18 -19.86 -8.95
CA ASP A 7 -28.32 -20.90 -8.40
C ASP A 7 -26.97 -20.32 -7.96
N VAL A 8 -26.43 -19.38 -8.75
CA VAL A 8 -25.18 -18.66 -8.44
C VAL A 8 -25.32 -17.78 -7.20
N VAL A 9 -26.43 -17.03 -7.07
CA VAL A 9 -26.67 -16.18 -5.89
C VAL A 9 -26.81 -17.02 -4.61
N THR A 10 -27.43 -18.19 -4.72
CA THR A 10 -27.62 -19.12 -3.59
C THR A 10 -26.30 -19.74 -3.16
N GLU A 11 -25.41 -20.06 -4.10
CA GLU A 11 -24.07 -20.58 -3.83
C GLU A 11 -23.17 -19.52 -3.17
N VAL A 12 -23.20 -18.26 -3.65
CA VAL A 12 -22.47 -17.13 -3.05
C VAL A 12 -22.96 -16.83 -1.63
N HIS A 13 -24.29 -16.88 -1.39
CA HIS A 13 -24.86 -16.69 -0.04
C HIS A 13 -24.43 -17.79 0.93
N ASN A 14 -24.35 -19.04 0.47
CA ASN A 14 -23.95 -20.18 1.28
C ASN A 14 -22.44 -20.15 1.58
N VAL A 15 -21.61 -19.68 0.65
CA VAL A 15 -20.17 -19.43 0.88
C VAL A 15 -19.97 -18.31 1.90
N ALA A 16 -20.73 -17.21 1.80
CA ALA A 16 -20.68 -16.11 2.76
C ALA A 16 -21.13 -16.53 4.17
N LYS A 17 -22.24 -17.27 4.29
CA LYS A 17 -22.69 -17.81 5.60
C LYS A 17 -21.67 -18.76 6.22
N LYS A 18 -21.07 -19.64 5.41
CA LYS A 18 -20.07 -20.59 5.89
C LYS A 18 -18.80 -19.88 6.36
N ALA A 19 -18.40 -18.80 5.69
CA ALA A 19 -17.31 -17.93 6.12
C ALA A 19 -17.61 -17.26 7.48
N ILE A 20 -18.81 -16.70 7.64
CA ILE A 20 -19.27 -16.05 8.90
C ILE A 20 -19.35 -17.05 10.07
N GLU A 21 -19.77 -18.30 9.83
CA GLU A 21 -19.83 -19.33 10.88
C GLU A 21 -18.43 -19.83 11.30
N THR A 22 -17.45 -19.86 10.38
CA THR A 22 -16.04 -20.15 10.72
C THR A 22 -15.33 -19.02 11.45
N GLU A 23 -15.79 -17.78 11.37
CA GLU A 23 -15.15 -16.62 12.01
C GLU A 23 -15.28 -16.61 13.55
N SER A 24 -16.22 -17.35 14.15
CA SER A 24 -16.38 -17.36 15.61
C SER A 24 -15.25 -18.06 16.39
N GLN A 25 -14.24 -18.61 15.70
CA GLN A 25 -13.05 -19.23 16.31
C GLN A 25 -11.70 -18.62 15.87
N THR A 26 -11.68 -17.64 14.96
CA THR A 26 -10.43 -17.02 14.51
C THR A 26 -9.96 -15.96 15.49
N LYS A 27 -8.88 -16.24 16.22
CA LYS A 27 -8.17 -15.24 17.02
C LYS A 27 -7.37 -14.32 16.11
N TYR A 28 -7.78 -13.06 15.98
CA TYR A 28 -7.05 -12.04 15.22
C TYR A 28 -5.77 -11.60 15.97
N PRO A 29 -4.73 -11.13 15.25
CA PRO A 29 -3.54 -10.54 15.86
C PRO A 29 -3.86 -9.29 16.70
N GLU A 30 -3.21 -9.18 17.86
CA GLU A 30 -3.29 -7.97 18.69
C GLU A 30 -2.36 -6.87 18.15
N PRO A 31 -2.76 -5.58 18.23
CA PRO A 31 -1.91 -4.46 17.83
C PRO A 31 -0.57 -4.45 18.57
N LEU A 32 0.50 -4.20 17.82
CA LEU A 32 1.84 -4.10 18.37
C LEU A 32 2.09 -2.71 18.98
N LYS A 33 2.91 -2.67 20.03
CA LYS A 33 3.30 -1.44 20.73
C LYS A 33 4.78 -1.17 20.53
N LEU A 34 5.11 0.11 20.34
CA LEU A 34 6.48 0.59 20.29
C LEU A 34 7.18 0.32 21.62
N SER A 35 8.45 -0.09 21.55
CA SER A 35 9.33 -0.22 22.71
C SER A 35 10.07 1.10 23.03
N GLY A 36 10.16 2.01 22.06
CA GLY A 36 10.96 3.25 22.15
C GLY A 36 12.40 3.06 21.67
N ALA A 37 12.72 1.92 21.04
CA ALA A 37 14.08 1.61 20.60
C ALA A 37 14.61 2.60 19.54
N LEU A 38 13.70 3.21 18.77
CA LEU A 38 14.04 4.20 17.75
C LEU A 38 14.10 5.65 18.26
N ASP A 39 13.81 5.92 19.54
CA ASP A 39 13.70 7.28 20.08
C ASP A 39 15.03 8.07 20.04
N SER A 40 16.17 7.37 19.97
CA SER A 40 17.49 7.97 19.84
C SER A 40 17.83 8.44 18.43
N TYR A 41 17.07 8.01 17.41
CA TYR A 41 17.31 8.37 16.02
C TYR A 41 16.63 9.70 15.69
N GLU A 42 17.39 10.62 15.10
CA GLU A 42 16.83 11.86 14.58
C GLU A 42 15.86 11.58 13.44
N TYR A 43 14.68 12.20 13.51
CA TYR A 43 13.67 12.13 12.47
C TYR A 43 12.84 13.41 12.37
N PHE A 44 12.13 13.56 11.26
CA PHE A 44 11.00 14.48 11.16
C PHE A 44 9.85 13.84 10.38
N ASP A 45 8.62 14.23 10.72
CA ASP A 45 7.44 13.80 9.98
C ASP A 45 7.24 14.69 8.75
N THR A 46 7.22 14.07 7.56
CA THR A 46 7.13 14.82 6.29
C THR A 46 5.78 15.50 6.09
N THR A 47 4.73 14.95 6.72
CA THR A 47 3.42 15.56 6.88
C THR A 47 2.84 15.14 8.23
N PRO A 48 1.81 15.82 8.76
CA PRO A 48 1.19 15.42 10.02
C PRO A 48 0.64 13.98 9.99
N ILE A 49 0.06 13.55 8.87
CA ILE A 49 -0.67 12.28 8.78
C ILE A 49 0.19 11.14 8.24
N ILE A 50 1.08 11.39 7.28
CA ILE A 50 1.84 10.34 6.58
C ILE A 50 3.29 10.75 6.37
N GLY A 51 4.17 9.76 6.42
CA GLY A 51 5.57 9.90 6.07
C GLY A 51 6.42 10.37 7.25
N ARG A 52 7.56 9.72 7.41
CA ARG A 52 8.64 10.09 8.33
C ARG A 52 9.97 9.94 7.62
N GLU A 53 10.88 10.88 7.82
CA GLU A 53 12.22 10.82 7.26
C GLU A 53 13.26 10.73 8.38
N TYR A 54 14.19 9.79 8.22
CA TYR A 54 15.38 9.63 9.04
C TYR A 54 16.60 10.08 8.21
N PRO A 55 17.07 11.33 8.35
CA PRO A 55 18.12 11.86 7.49
C PRO A 55 19.46 11.16 7.74
N ASN A 56 19.76 10.81 8.99
CA ASN A 56 21.08 10.35 9.41
C ASN A 56 21.13 8.87 9.82
N ALA A 57 19.97 8.20 9.92
CA ALA A 57 19.93 6.79 10.33
C ALA A 57 20.42 5.88 9.19
N ASN A 58 21.26 4.91 9.52
CA ASN A 58 21.73 3.88 8.59
C ASN A 58 21.06 2.53 8.88
N LEU A 59 20.45 1.91 7.88
CA LEU A 59 19.71 0.66 8.03
C LEU A 59 20.63 -0.55 8.24
N VAL A 60 21.85 -0.50 7.74
CA VAL A 60 22.85 -1.56 7.94
C VAL A 60 23.34 -1.57 9.38
N ASP A 61 23.52 -0.39 9.99
CA ASP A 61 23.84 -0.27 11.41
C ASP A 61 22.70 -0.83 12.28
N ILE A 62 21.44 -0.51 11.96
CA ILE A 62 20.25 -1.09 12.62
C ILE A 62 20.26 -2.62 12.51
N LEU A 63 20.51 -3.16 11.31
CA LEU A 63 20.56 -4.61 11.05
C LEU A 63 21.66 -5.34 11.84
N ASN A 64 22.77 -4.65 12.13
CA ASN A 64 23.94 -5.23 12.80
C ASN A 64 24.01 -4.89 14.29
N SER A 65 23.07 -4.08 14.80
CA SER A 65 23.04 -3.68 16.21
C SER A 65 22.73 -4.86 17.14
N PRO A 66 23.27 -4.89 18.37
CA PRO A 66 22.98 -5.95 19.33
C PRO A 66 21.49 -6.11 19.65
N ASN A 67 20.73 -5.01 19.61
CA ASN A 67 19.28 -4.94 19.80
C ASN A 67 18.52 -4.75 18.47
N SER A 68 19.02 -5.38 17.38
CA SER A 68 18.43 -5.22 16.04
C SER A 68 16.97 -5.66 15.95
N ASP A 69 16.56 -6.68 16.71
CA ASP A 69 15.18 -7.18 16.73
C ASP A 69 14.22 -6.09 17.24
N GLU A 70 14.56 -5.42 18.34
CA GLU A 70 13.75 -4.32 18.90
C GLU A 70 13.70 -3.13 17.93
N LEU A 71 14.84 -2.75 17.36
CA LEU A 71 14.93 -1.63 16.41
C LEU A 71 14.11 -1.88 15.14
N ILE A 72 14.24 -3.06 14.53
CA ILE A 72 13.52 -3.42 13.29
C ILE A 72 12.03 -3.58 13.58
N ARG A 73 11.65 -4.12 14.74
CA ARG A 73 10.24 -4.22 15.15
C ARG A 73 9.62 -2.84 15.32
N ASP A 74 10.29 -1.93 16.04
CA ASP A 74 9.82 -0.55 16.19
C ASP A 74 9.78 0.18 14.84
N LEU A 75 10.73 -0.10 13.94
CA LEU A 75 10.72 0.41 12.58
C LEU A 75 9.49 -0.07 11.81
N ALA A 76 9.17 -1.37 11.88
CA ALA A 76 8.00 -1.95 11.23
C ALA A 76 6.69 -1.32 11.75
N ILE A 77 6.55 -1.16 13.07
CA ILE A 77 5.41 -0.48 13.70
C ILE A 77 5.35 0.98 13.23
N THR A 78 6.48 1.68 13.20
CA THR A 78 6.56 3.07 12.73
C THR A 78 6.15 3.18 11.26
N ILE A 79 6.60 2.28 10.39
CA ILE A 79 6.19 2.23 8.99
C ILE A 79 4.68 2.02 8.89
N SER A 80 4.11 1.09 9.65
CA SER A 80 2.67 0.81 9.64
C SER A 80 1.83 1.98 10.19
N GLN A 81 2.33 2.71 11.18
CA GLN A 81 1.64 3.88 11.75
C GLN A 81 1.77 5.14 10.89
N ARG A 82 2.94 5.35 10.29
CA ARG A 82 3.27 6.52 9.46
C ARG A 82 3.00 6.27 7.98
N GLY A 83 2.64 5.05 7.58
CA GLY A 83 2.43 4.60 6.21
C GLY A 83 3.73 4.35 5.44
N VAL A 84 4.64 5.33 5.45
CA VAL A 84 5.91 5.28 4.72
C VAL A 84 7.01 5.96 5.53
N VAL A 85 8.23 5.46 5.39
CA VAL A 85 9.43 6.08 5.93
C VAL A 85 10.49 6.25 4.85
N PHE A 86 11.38 7.23 5.04
CA PHE A 86 12.45 7.58 4.12
C PHE A 86 13.80 7.59 4.85
N PHE A 87 14.84 7.10 4.18
CA PHE A 87 16.21 7.17 4.67
C PHE A 87 17.14 7.71 3.58
N ARG A 88 18.14 8.49 3.99
CA ARG A 88 19.08 9.17 3.06
C ARG A 88 20.49 8.59 3.07
N ALA A 89 20.96 8.08 4.20
CA ALA A 89 22.37 7.70 4.41
C ALA A 89 22.64 6.18 4.18
N GLN A 90 22.37 5.65 2.98
CA GLN A 90 22.38 4.19 2.73
C GLN A 90 23.47 3.70 1.75
N ASP A 91 24.67 4.26 1.81
CA ASP A 91 25.74 3.94 0.83
C ASP A 91 26.26 2.49 0.91
N ASN A 92 26.07 1.83 2.05
CA ASN A 92 26.47 0.44 2.29
C ASN A 92 25.32 -0.57 2.19
N LEU A 93 24.10 -0.14 1.87
CA LEU A 93 22.94 -1.03 1.76
C LEU A 93 22.98 -1.77 0.42
N THR A 94 23.25 -3.08 0.45
CA THR A 94 23.24 -3.96 -0.72
C THR A 94 21.83 -4.51 -1.00
N ASN A 95 21.63 -5.19 -2.13
CA ASN A 95 20.36 -5.88 -2.40
C ASN A 95 20.08 -6.96 -1.33
N ASP A 96 21.08 -7.76 -0.96
CA ASP A 96 20.92 -8.79 0.07
C ASP A 96 20.54 -8.20 1.43
N LEU A 97 21.15 -7.09 1.82
CA LEU A 97 20.81 -6.40 3.07
C LEU A 97 19.41 -5.78 3.02
N GLN A 98 18.99 -5.24 1.87
CA GLN A 98 17.62 -4.75 1.66
C GLN A 98 16.60 -5.89 1.74
N LYS A 99 16.86 -7.05 1.11
CA LYS A 99 16.04 -8.26 1.21
C LYS A 99 15.94 -8.77 2.64
N LYS A 100 17.08 -8.85 3.34
CA LYS A 100 17.14 -9.24 4.76
C LYS A 100 16.29 -8.30 5.61
N LEU A 101 16.38 -6.99 5.41
CA LEU A 101 15.55 -6.02 6.13
C LEU A 101 14.05 -6.27 5.91
N ILE A 102 13.60 -6.42 4.66
CA ILE A 102 12.19 -6.64 4.33
C ILE A 102 11.65 -7.96 4.92
N LEU A 103 12.45 -9.03 4.90
CA LEU A 103 12.09 -10.30 5.56
C LEU A 103 11.94 -10.11 7.07
N ARG A 104 12.89 -9.41 7.69
CA ARG A 104 12.93 -9.17 9.14
C ARG A 104 11.78 -8.27 9.63
N LEU A 105 11.40 -7.25 8.87
CA LEU A 105 10.22 -6.42 9.16
C LEU A 105 8.95 -7.29 9.25
N GLY A 106 8.77 -8.22 8.31
CA GLY A 106 7.65 -9.16 8.33
C GLY A 106 7.72 -10.17 9.48
N GLU A 107 8.86 -10.84 9.65
CA GLU A 107 9.08 -11.83 10.71
C GLU A 107 8.74 -11.24 12.09
N LEU A 108 9.29 -10.06 12.39
CA LEU A 108 9.13 -9.39 13.69
C LEU A 108 7.74 -8.78 13.90
N THR A 109 6.89 -8.77 12.87
CA THR A 109 5.49 -8.33 12.95
C THR A 109 4.47 -9.46 12.80
N GLY A 110 4.93 -10.71 12.75
CA GLY A 110 4.06 -11.89 12.71
C GLY A 110 3.62 -12.30 11.32
N ARG A 111 4.37 -11.94 10.26
CA ARG A 111 4.18 -12.48 8.91
C ARG A 111 4.11 -14.02 8.95
N PRO A 112 3.19 -14.67 8.21
CA PRO A 112 3.16 -16.12 8.10
C PRO A 112 4.51 -16.68 7.62
N LYS A 113 5.00 -17.75 8.25
CA LYS A 113 6.29 -18.38 7.89
C LYS A 113 6.35 -18.92 6.46
N THR A 114 5.19 -19.11 5.83
CA THR A 114 5.05 -19.53 4.43
C THR A 114 5.25 -18.38 3.43
N SER A 115 5.36 -17.14 3.91
CA SER A 115 5.45 -15.94 3.06
C SER A 115 6.87 -15.38 3.06
N GLY A 116 7.49 -15.32 1.89
CA GLY A 116 8.85 -14.85 1.66
C GLY A 116 8.90 -13.49 0.96
N LEU A 117 9.87 -13.36 0.04
CA LEU A 117 9.96 -12.23 -0.89
C LEU A 117 9.24 -12.58 -2.19
N HIS A 118 8.64 -11.57 -2.79
CA HIS A 118 7.88 -11.72 -4.03
C HIS A 118 8.80 -11.73 -5.25
N ILE A 119 8.52 -12.62 -6.20
CA ILE A 119 9.10 -12.63 -7.54
C ILE A 119 8.05 -12.04 -8.49
N HIS A 120 8.30 -10.88 -9.09
CA HIS A 120 7.29 -10.25 -9.94
C HIS A 120 7.07 -11.03 -11.24
N PRO A 121 5.82 -11.24 -11.71
CA PRO A 121 5.56 -12.00 -12.93
C PRO A 121 6.10 -11.37 -14.24
N LEU A 122 6.57 -10.12 -14.17
CA LEU A 122 6.99 -9.28 -15.30
C LEU A 122 8.34 -8.60 -15.05
N LEU A 123 8.55 -8.08 -13.84
CA LEU A 123 9.74 -7.34 -13.41
C LEU A 123 10.64 -8.23 -12.54
N ASN A 124 11.23 -9.24 -13.17
CA ASN A 124 12.15 -10.19 -12.55
C ASN A 124 13.42 -10.35 -13.40
N ALA A 125 14.47 -10.93 -12.80
CA ALA A 125 15.79 -11.07 -13.43
C ALA A 125 15.76 -11.80 -14.78
N GLU A 126 14.84 -12.75 -15.00
CA GLU A 126 14.73 -13.47 -16.27
C GLU A 126 14.22 -12.59 -17.42
N ARG A 127 13.59 -11.45 -17.13
CA ARG A 127 12.90 -10.59 -18.10
C ARG A 127 13.42 -9.16 -18.18
N GLU A 128 14.18 -8.74 -17.17
CA GLU A 128 14.62 -7.36 -17.09
C GLU A 128 15.80 -7.09 -18.03
N THR A 129 15.58 -6.24 -19.03
CA THR A 129 16.64 -5.76 -19.95
C THR A 129 17.74 -4.98 -19.20
N TYR A 130 17.46 -4.55 -17.97
CA TYR A 130 18.40 -3.84 -17.10
C TYR A 130 18.40 -4.41 -15.68
N GLY A 131 17.94 -5.65 -15.50
CA GLY A 131 17.85 -6.28 -14.19
C GLY A 131 19.10 -7.08 -13.86
N GLY A 132 19.37 -7.21 -12.57
CA GLY A 132 20.40 -8.13 -12.09
C GLY A 132 20.00 -9.60 -12.29
N ASP A 133 20.69 -10.48 -11.58
CA ASP A 133 20.48 -11.94 -11.55
C ASP A 133 19.57 -12.39 -10.39
N ASP A 134 18.89 -11.46 -9.72
CA ASP A 134 18.09 -11.69 -8.53
C ASP A 134 16.58 -11.56 -8.81
N ASN A 135 15.87 -12.69 -8.85
CA ASN A 135 14.42 -12.73 -9.11
C ASN A 135 13.56 -12.06 -8.01
N GLU A 136 14.10 -11.86 -6.81
CA GLU A 136 13.41 -11.22 -5.68
C GLU A 136 13.59 -9.69 -5.66
N ILE A 137 14.38 -9.15 -6.60
CA ILE A 137 14.55 -7.72 -6.82
C ILE A 137 13.91 -7.33 -8.14
N SER A 138 12.89 -6.48 -8.06
CA SER A 138 12.35 -5.81 -9.24
C SER A 138 13.13 -4.55 -9.53
N THR A 139 13.68 -4.46 -10.71
CA THR A 139 14.30 -3.26 -11.24
C THR A 139 13.25 -2.32 -11.81
N ILE A 140 13.20 -1.10 -11.27
CA ILE A 140 12.30 -0.05 -11.72
C ILE A 140 13.12 0.94 -12.55
N SER A 141 12.97 0.87 -13.88
CA SER A 141 13.67 1.74 -14.83
C SER A 141 12.70 2.54 -15.69
N SER A 142 12.93 3.85 -15.84
CA SER A 142 12.14 4.70 -16.76
C SER A 142 12.20 4.22 -18.20
N ALA A 143 13.41 3.91 -18.70
CA ALA A 143 13.62 3.40 -20.05
C ALA A 143 12.97 2.03 -20.28
N GLN A 144 12.95 1.18 -19.26
CA GLN A 144 12.28 -0.12 -19.34
C GLN A 144 10.76 0.01 -19.31
N ASN A 145 10.25 0.89 -18.46
CA ASN A 145 8.82 1.19 -18.36
C ASN A 145 8.28 1.68 -19.72
N ASP A 146 9.02 2.59 -20.37
CA ASP A 146 8.69 3.03 -21.73
C ASP A 146 8.64 1.88 -22.74
N LYS A 147 9.54 0.88 -22.64
CA LYS A 147 9.54 -0.29 -23.55
C LYS A 147 8.38 -1.25 -23.27
N LEU A 148 8.14 -1.57 -22.01
CA LEU A 148 7.11 -2.54 -21.59
C LEU A 148 5.70 -2.00 -21.81
N TYR A 149 5.47 -0.73 -21.47
CA TYR A 149 4.13 -0.14 -21.46
C TYR A 149 3.83 0.73 -22.68
N LYS A 150 4.78 1.02 -23.60
CA LYS A 150 4.53 1.78 -24.86
C LYS A 150 3.32 1.29 -25.64
N LYS A 151 3.07 -0.03 -25.65
CA LYS A 151 1.96 -0.65 -26.37
C LYS A 151 0.61 -0.51 -25.63
N THR A 152 0.61 -0.50 -24.30
CA THR A 152 -0.60 -0.34 -23.47
C THR A 152 -1.09 1.11 -23.37
N TRP A 153 -0.24 2.10 -23.68
CA TRP A 153 -0.68 3.50 -23.84
C TRP A 153 -1.63 3.68 -25.03
N THR A 154 -1.52 2.84 -26.06
CA THR A 154 -2.26 2.99 -27.32
C THR A 154 -3.41 1.99 -27.50
N GLN A 155 -3.41 0.79 -26.89
CA GLN A 155 -4.55 -0.15 -26.95
C GLN A 155 -4.79 -0.93 -25.64
N PRO A 156 -6.05 -1.18 -25.23
CA PRO A 156 -6.39 -2.17 -24.20
C PRO A 156 -6.01 -3.59 -24.67
N ASP A 157 -5.58 -4.47 -23.77
CA ASP A 157 -5.41 -5.90 -24.09
C ASP A 157 -6.70 -6.68 -23.79
N GLU A 158 -6.84 -7.88 -24.38
CA GLU A 158 -8.02 -8.74 -24.24
C GLU A 158 -8.21 -9.30 -22.80
N LEU A 159 -7.22 -9.14 -21.92
CA LEU A 159 -7.20 -9.71 -20.57
C LEU A 159 -7.55 -8.67 -19.48
N SER A 160 -7.39 -7.37 -19.77
CA SER A 160 -7.74 -6.25 -18.90
C SER A 160 -8.11 -4.99 -19.72
N PRO A 161 -9.36 -4.52 -19.66
CA PRO A 161 -9.79 -3.29 -20.37
C PRO A 161 -9.19 -2.01 -19.78
N LYS A 162 -8.56 -2.06 -18.59
CA LYS A 162 -7.90 -0.91 -17.94
C LYS A 162 -6.41 -0.85 -18.30
N LYS A 163 -5.97 0.31 -18.82
CA LYS A 163 -4.55 0.61 -19.09
C LYS A 163 -3.76 0.59 -17.79
N GLN A 164 -2.87 -0.37 -17.57
CA GLN A 164 -1.97 -0.37 -16.42
C GLN A 164 -0.74 0.50 -16.71
N SER A 165 -0.39 1.36 -15.76
CA SER A 165 0.76 2.27 -15.82
C SER A 165 1.28 2.52 -14.40
N THR A 166 2.60 2.61 -14.22
CA THR A 166 3.20 2.90 -12.90
C THR A 166 2.81 4.27 -12.33
N ALA A 167 2.22 5.17 -13.13
CA ALA A 167 1.66 6.44 -12.64
C ALA A 167 0.18 6.38 -12.24
N GLN A 168 -0.39 5.18 -12.14
CA GLN A 168 -1.65 5.00 -11.46
C GLN A 168 -1.42 4.80 -9.97
N TRP A 169 -2.33 5.34 -9.15
CA TRP A 169 -2.39 4.96 -7.76
C TRP A 169 -2.64 3.46 -7.65
N HIS A 170 -1.85 2.79 -6.81
CA HIS A 170 -2.00 1.37 -6.55
C HIS A 170 -1.42 0.97 -5.19
N SER A 171 -1.88 -0.18 -4.70
CA SER A 171 -1.12 -1.03 -3.79
C SER A 171 -0.35 -2.06 -4.63
N ASP A 172 0.91 -2.32 -4.28
CA ASP A 172 1.73 -3.32 -4.96
C ASP A 172 1.05 -4.68 -4.93
N ILE A 173 1.10 -5.37 -6.06
CA ILE A 173 0.79 -6.80 -6.22
C ILE A 173 -0.56 -7.26 -5.63
N ALA A 174 -1.55 -6.35 -5.58
CA ALA A 174 -2.91 -6.67 -5.11
C ALA A 174 -3.70 -7.63 -6.02
N PHE A 175 -3.06 -8.15 -7.06
CA PHE A 175 -3.56 -9.23 -7.90
C PHE A 175 -3.17 -10.62 -7.38
N GLU A 176 -2.28 -10.70 -6.38
CA GLU A 176 -1.88 -11.96 -5.73
C GLU A 176 -2.82 -12.31 -4.57
N PRO A 177 -3.16 -13.60 -4.36
CA PRO A 177 -3.94 -14.05 -3.20
C PRO A 177 -3.32 -13.66 -1.86
N VAL A 178 -1.99 -13.73 -1.76
CA VAL A 178 -1.20 -13.24 -0.64
C VAL A 178 -0.44 -11.99 -1.11
N PRO A 179 -0.98 -10.77 -0.89
CA PRO A 179 -0.40 -9.54 -1.41
C PRO A 179 0.74 -9.03 -0.52
N ALA A 180 1.37 -7.93 -0.94
CA ALA A 180 2.53 -7.39 -0.26
C ALA A 180 2.21 -6.83 1.13
N ASP A 181 3.17 -6.99 2.04
CA ASP A 181 3.23 -6.26 3.29
C ASP A 181 4.16 -5.05 3.23
N TYR A 182 5.45 -5.21 3.49
CA TYR A 182 6.42 -4.13 3.44
C TYR A 182 7.11 -4.16 2.08
N THR A 183 7.07 -3.02 1.39
CA THR A 183 7.83 -2.81 0.16
C THR A 183 8.89 -1.76 0.41
N SER A 184 10.08 -1.96 -0.18
CA SER A 184 11.13 -0.94 -0.25
C SER A 184 11.51 -0.63 -1.69
N LEU A 185 11.83 0.63 -1.97
CA LEU A 185 12.42 1.08 -3.23
C LEU A 185 13.66 1.91 -2.92
N ARG A 186 14.83 1.45 -3.36
CA ARG A 186 16.11 2.14 -3.23
C ARG A 186 16.57 2.69 -4.57
N LEU A 187 16.91 3.97 -4.65
CA LEU A 187 17.42 4.58 -5.87
C LEU A 187 18.87 4.10 -6.13
N THR A 188 19.13 3.54 -7.30
CA THR A 188 20.42 2.95 -7.67
C THR A 188 20.83 3.40 -9.08
N GLU A 189 22.01 2.99 -9.54
CA GLU A 189 22.45 3.25 -10.93
C GLU A 189 22.13 2.05 -11.83
N LEU A 190 21.95 2.33 -13.13
CA LEU A 190 21.74 1.30 -14.16
C LEU A 190 22.88 0.27 -14.17
N PRO A 191 22.61 -1.03 -14.04
CA PRO A 191 23.58 -2.07 -14.34
C PRO A 191 23.81 -2.15 -15.85
N LYS A 192 24.98 -2.64 -16.25
CA LYS A 192 25.47 -2.57 -17.65
C LYS A 192 24.91 -3.67 -18.57
N THR A 193 24.02 -4.55 -18.11
CA THR A 193 23.58 -5.73 -18.88
C THR A 193 22.16 -6.18 -18.55
N GLY A 194 21.46 -6.69 -19.56
CA GLY A 194 20.23 -7.50 -19.42
C GLY A 194 19.55 -7.74 -20.78
N GLY A 195 18.99 -8.94 -20.96
CA GLY A 195 18.28 -9.35 -22.18
C GLY A 195 17.53 -10.66 -21.94
N GLY A 196 16.21 -10.65 -22.15
CA GLY A 196 15.34 -11.81 -21.94
C GLY A 196 13.99 -11.67 -22.67
N GLU A 197 13.36 -12.82 -22.98
CA GLU A 197 12.12 -12.94 -23.74
C GLU A 197 10.85 -13.10 -22.87
N SER A 198 9.68 -13.13 -23.53
CA SER A 198 8.39 -12.57 -23.07
C SER A 198 7.35 -13.58 -22.52
N LEU A 199 7.72 -14.59 -21.70
CA LEU A 199 6.74 -15.53 -21.06
C LEU A 199 6.56 -15.29 -19.55
N LEU A 200 5.31 -15.18 -19.06
CA LEU A 200 4.99 -14.79 -17.68
C LEU A 200 5.62 -15.76 -16.67
N TYR A 201 6.16 -15.27 -15.56
CA TYR A 201 6.70 -16.15 -14.51
C TYR A 201 5.56 -16.89 -13.80
N SER A 202 5.47 -18.20 -14.02
CA SER A 202 4.37 -19.06 -13.59
C SER A 202 4.67 -19.92 -12.35
N GLN A 203 5.92 -19.93 -11.88
CA GLN A 203 6.35 -20.67 -10.69
C GLN A 203 5.93 -19.94 -9.40
N PRO A 204 6.06 -20.54 -8.21
CA PRO A 204 5.73 -19.89 -6.95
C PRO A 204 6.47 -18.55 -6.77
N ARG A 205 5.73 -17.49 -6.43
CA ARG A 205 6.21 -16.11 -6.32
C ARG A 205 6.34 -15.65 -4.88
N GLY A 206 6.90 -16.51 -4.02
CA GLY A 206 7.19 -16.21 -2.60
C GLY A 206 6.17 -16.71 -1.58
N ALA A 207 4.97 -17.13 -2.02
CA ALA A 207 3.98 -17.81 -1.20
C ALA A 207 3.42 -19.02 -1.97
N PRO A 208 3.00 -20.11 -1.29
CA PRO A 208 2.48 -21.31 -1.96
C PRO A 208 1.26 -21.06 -2.85
N GLU A 209 0.46 -20.03 -2.51
CA GLU A 209 -0.76 -19.65 -3.21
C GLU A 209 -0.49 -18.74 -4.42
N ASN A 210 0.65 -18.06 -4.44
CA ASN A 210 1.01 -17.10 -5.49
C ASN A 210 1.74 -17.84 -6.62
N VAL A 211 1.00 -18.56 -7.45
CA VAL A 211 1.55 -19.41 -8.52
C VAL A 211 0.68 -19.31 -9.78
N GLY A 212 1.21 -19.72 -10.93
CA GLY A 212 0.48 -19.75 -12.19
C GLY A 212 0.45 -18.41 -12.92
N THR A 213 -0.27 -18.37 -14.05
CA THR A 213 -0.33 -17.19 -14.93
C THR A 213 -1.65 -16.40 -14.80
N ASP A 214 -2.60 -16.90 -14.00
CA ASP A 214 -3.84 -16.19 -13.71
C ASP A 214 -3.61 -15.23 -12.54
N LEU A 215 -3.41 -13.95 -12.85
CA LEU A 215 -3.12 -12.89 -11.88
C LEU A 215 -4.42 -12.25 -11.41
N ARG A 216 -5.22 -13.01 -10.66
CA ARG A 216 -6.52 -12.58 -10.12
C ARG A 216 -6.67 -13.02 -8.67
N ALA A 217 -7.13 -12.09 -7.84
CA ALA A 217 -7.44 -12.34 -6.44
C ALA A 217 -8.69 -11.56 -6.02
N VAL A 218 -9.39 -12.10 -5.02
CA VAL A 218 -10.52 -11.43 -4.35
C VAL A 218 -10.07 -11.03 -2.95
N HIS A 219 -10.26 -9.77 -2.62
CA HIS A 219 -9.88 -9.20 -1.33
C HIS A 219 -11.07 -8.48 -0.67
N PRO A 220 -11.12 -8.40 0.67
CA PRO A 220 -12.09 -7.58 1.36
C PRO A 220 -11.82 -6.10 1.07
N LEU A 221 -12.90 -5.34 0.86
CA LEU A 221 -12.85 -3.92 0.53
C LEU A 221 -12.29 -3.05 1.68
N VAL A 222 -12.46 -3.54 2.90
CA VAL A 222 -11.84 -3.03 4.12
C VAL A 222 -11.06 -4.17 4.74
N ARG A 223 -9.80 -3.90 5.09
CA ARG A 223 -8.96 -4.86 5.82
C ARG A 223 -8.45 -4.29 7.12
N THR A 224 -8.09 -5.18 8.04
CA THR A 224 -7.36 -4.86 9.26
C THR A 224 -5.87 -5.03 9.02
N ASN A 225 -5.08 -4.04 9.44
CA ASN A 225 -3.63 -4.16 9.47
C ASN A 225 -3.23 -4.90 10.76
N PRO A 226 -2.56 -6.06 10.69
CA PRO A 226 -2.22 -6.87 11.87
C PRO A 226 -1.22 -6.19 12.80
N VAL A 227 -0.48 -5.19 12.32
CA VAL A 227 0.55 -4.50 13.11
C VAL A 227 -0.08 -3.42 13.98
N THR A 228 -1.04 -2.67 13.45
CA THR A 228 -1.68 -1.54 14.13
C THR A 228 -3.07 -1.85 14.67
N GLY A 229 -3.71 -2.91 14.19
CA GLY A 229 -5.14 -3.17 14.36
C GLY A 229 -6.03 -2.15 13.65
N TRP A 230 -5.48 -1.36 12.73
CA TRP A 230 -6.23 -0.31 12.05
C TRP A 230 -6.91 -0.80 10.79
N LYS A 231 -8.12 -0.31 10.54
CA LYS A 231 -8.83 -0.50 9.29
C LYS A 231 -8.23 0.37 8.17
N SER A 232 -8.16 -0.20 6.98
CA SER A 232 -7.84 0.51 5.74
C SER A 232 -8.72 0.01 4.60
N ILE A 233 -9.11 0.90 3.69
CA ILE A 233 -9.64 0.50 2.38
C ILE A 233 -8.55 -0.31 1.64
N PHE A 234 -8.93 -1.36 0.92
CA PHE A 234 -7.99 -2.19 0.17
C PHE A 234 -8.68 -3.05 -0.92
N PRO A 235 -8.06 -3.26 -2.09
CA PRO A 235 -7.04 -2.40 -2.69
C PRO A 235 -7.70 -1.13 -3.25
N VAL A 236 -6.90 -0.14 -3.66
CA VAL A 236 -7.39 1.02 -4.42
C VAL A 236 -6.57 1.19 -5.69
N GLY A 237 -7.24 1.59 -6.77
CA GLY A 237 -6.60 2.06 -7.99
C GLY A 237 -6.44 0.98 -9.07
N GLY A 238 -5.33 1.02 -9.80
CA GLY A 238 -5.19 0.37 -11.12
C GLY A 238 -5.35 -1.15 -11.16
N HIS A 239 -5.19 -1.84 -10.04
CA HIS A 239 -5.35 -3.30 -9.94
C HIS A 239 -6.80 -3.75 -9.70
N VAL A 240 -7.70 -2.86 -9.25
CA VAL A 240 -9.08 -3.25 -8.90
C VAL A 240 -10.00 -3.18 -10.12
N GLN A 241 -10.62 -4.31 -10.44
CA GLN A 241 -11.50 -4.42 -11.60
C GLN A 241 -12.98 -4.18 -11.24
N HIS A 242 -13.48 -4.86 -10.21
CA HIS A 242 -14.91 -4.86 -9.87
C HIS A 242 -15.13 -5.12 -8.37
N VAL A 243 -16.24 -4.64 -7.81
CA VAL A 243 -16.69 -4.92 -6.43
C VAL A 243 -17.78 -5.97 -6.46
N ASN A 244 -17.48 -7.15 -5.95
CA ASN A 244 -18.41 -8.29 -5.96
C ASN A 244 -19.76 -7.96 -5.31
N GLY A 245 -20.84 -8.34 -5.99
CA GLY A 245 -22.21 -8.14 -5.52
C GLY A 245 -22.83 -6.80 -5.93
N LEU A 246 -22.10 -5.95 -6.65
CA LEU A 246 -22.59 -4.72 -7.26
C LEU A 246 -22.77 -4.89 -8.77
N THR A 247 -23.63 -4.06 -9.37
CA THR A 247 -23.64 -3.86 -10.83
C THR A 247 -22.33 -3.20 -11.29
N ASP A 248 -22.04 -3.26 -12.59
CA ASP A 248 -20.84 -2.61 -13.15
C ASP A 248 -20.86 -1.10 -12.90
N GLU A 249 -22.02 -0.45 -13.05
CA GLU A 249 -22.20 0.98 -12.81
C GLU A 249 -21.98 1.36 -11.34
N GLU A 250 -22.54 0.59 -10.41
CA GLU A 250 -22.34 0.80 -8.96
C GLU A 250 -20.89 0.57 -8.56
N SER A 251 -20.27 -0.50 -9.06
CA SER A 251 -18.88 -0.83 -8.81
C SER A 251 -17.95 0.29 -9.32
N ASP A 252 -18.13 0.73 -10.56
CA ASP A 252 -17.31 1.79 -11.14
C ASP A 252 -17.48 3.12 -10.40
N GLY A 253 -18.71 3.48 -10.01
CA GLY A 253 -18.98 4.65 -9.19
C GLY A 253 -18.27 4.60 -7.83
N LEU A 254 -18.33 3.46 -7.15
CA LEU A 254 -17.72 3.25 -5.84
C LEU A 254 -16.18 3.29 -5.91
N LEU A 255 -15.59 2.55 -6.85
CA LEU A 255 -14.13 2.51 -7.05
C LEU A 255 -13.58 3.89 -7.43
N LYS A 256 -14.29 4.62 -8.30
CA LYS A 256 -13.95 5.99 -8.64
C LYS A 256 -13.96 6.89 -7.39
N TRP A 257 -14.97 6.75 -6.56
CA TRP A 257 -15.08 7.58 -5.36
C TRP A 257 -13.97 7.28 -4.35
N TYR A 258 -13.63 6.01 -4.10
CA TYR A 258 -12.50 5.65 -3.24
C TYR A 258 -11.18 6.22 -3.76
N LEU A 259 -10.96 6.16 -5.06
CA LEU A 259 -9.81 6.79 -5.67
C LEU A 259 -9.82 8.31 -5.43
N ASP A 260 -10.96 8.98 -5.64
CA ASP A 260 -11.13 10.42 -5.38
C ASP A 260 -10.79 10.78 -3.92
N LEU A 261 -11.18 9.96 -2.94
CA LEU A 261 -10.83 10.17 -1.52
C LEU A 261 -9.30 10.13 -1.29
N VAL A 262 -8.57 9.29 -2.03
CA VAL A 262 -7.11 9.15 -1.91
C VAL A 262 -6.37 10.33 -2.57
N TYR A 263 -6.65 10.63 -3.84
CA TYR A 263 -5.81 11.59 -4.59
C TYR A 263 -6.28 13.05 -4.49
N ARG A 264 -7.56 13.32 -4.18
CA ARG A 264 -8.04 14.71 -3.99
C ARG A 264 -7.77 15.23 -2.59
N ASN A 265 -7.53 14.34 -1.63
CA ASN A 265 -7.19 14.73 -0.28
C ASN A 265 -5.67 14.87 -0.13
N HIS A 266 -5.21 16.11 -0.10
CA HIS A 266 -3.78 16.42 0.00
C HIS A 266 -3.20 16.21 1.40
N GLU A 267 -4.02 16.20 2.46
CA GLU A 267 -3.55 15.91 3.83
C GLU A 267 -3.06 14.46 3.97
N LEU A 268 -3.56 13.58 3.11
CA LEU A 268 -3.19 12.18 3.06
C LEU A 268 -1.97 11.93 2.18
N GLN A 269 -1.36 12.94 1.58
CA GLN A 269 -0.28 12.78 0.61
C GLN A 269 1.05 13.27 1.15
N THR A 270 2.07 12.41 1.16
CA THR A 270 3.47 12.84 1.24
C THR A 270 4.16 12.71 -0.12
N ARG A 271 5.19 13.51 -0.35
CA ARG A 271 5.99 13.45 -1.59
C ARG A 271 7.47 13.26 -1.27
N LEU A 272 8.03 12.14 -1.70
CA LEU A 272 9.45 11.90 -1.59
C LEU A 272 10.20 12.56 -2.74
N LYS A 273 11.02 13.54 -2.38
CA LYS A 273 12.05 14.06 -3.25
C LYS A 273 13.29 13.16 -3.20
N TRP A 274 13.57 12.34 -4.22
CA TRP A 274 14.85 11.60 -4.32
C TRP A 274 16.01 12.57 -4.50
N ARG A 275 17.00 12.56 -3.61
CA ARG A 275 18.12 13.51 -3.59
C ARG A 275 19.46 12.84 -3.87
N ASN A 276 19.69 11.68 -3.25
CA ASN A 276 20.98 11.00 -3.28
C ASN A 276 20.85 9.61 -3.91
N LYS A 277 22.00 9.09 -4.36
CA LYS A 277 22.14 7.65 -4.61
C LYS A 277 21.84 6.90 -3.31
N ASN A 278 21.16 5.76 -3.44
CA ASN A 278 20.76 4.90 -2.32
C ASN A 278 19.74 5.49 -1.34
N ASP A 279 19.18 6.67 -1.59
CA ASP A 279 17.95 7.07 -0.90
C ASP A 279 16.94 5.91 -1.00
N ILE A 280 16.24 5.61 0.09
CA ILE A 280 15.30 4.49 0.15
C ILE A 280 13.98 4.93 0.79
N ALA A 281 12.88 4.48 0.19
CA ALA A 281 11.55 4.53 0.77
C ALA A 281 11.13 3.12 1.20
N ILE A 282 10.49 3.01 2.36
CA ILE A 282 9.90 1.75 2.84
C ILE A 282 8.47 2.04 3.29
N TRP A 283 7.48 1.33 2.76
CA TRP A 283 6.06 1.55 3.08
C TRP A 283 5.34 0.26 3.47
N ASP A 284 4.25 0.41 4.23
CA ASP A 284 3.31 -0.66 4.55
C ASP A 284 2.22 -0.71 3.48
N ASN A 285 2.37 -1.62 2.53
CA ASN A 285 1.48 -1.83 1.40
C ASN A 285 0.09 -2.35 1.79
N ARG A 286 -0.09 -2.80 3.05
CA ARG A 286 -1.43 -3.15 3.57
C ARG A 286 -2.34 -1.93 3.72
N SER A 287 -1.76 -0.74 3.82
CA SER A 287 -2.51 0.47 4.19
C SER A 287 -2.08 1.72 3.42
N VAL A 288 -1.18 1.60 2.45
CA VAL A 288 -0.68 2.73 1.66
C VAL A 288 -0.84 2.50 0.17
N PHE A 289 -1.14 3.58 -0.53
CA PHE A 289 -1.18 3.65 -1.99
C PHE A 289 -0.09 4.57 -2.50
N HIS A 290 0.44 4.28 -3.68
CA HIS A 290 1.48 5.10 -4.27
C HIS A 290 1.36 5.22 -5.77
N THR A 291 2.02 6.25 -6.30
CA THR A 291 2.10 6.51 -7.73
C THR A 291 3.43 7.17 -8.09
N ALA A 292 3.99 6.75 -9.23
CA ALA A 292 5.09 7.44 -9.87
C ALA A 292 4.61 8.77 -10.48
N THR A 293 5.39 9.84 -10.34
CA THR A 293 5.14 11.07 -11.10
C THR A 293 5.99 11.06 -12.38
N PHE A 294 5.36 11.25 -13.54
CA PHE A 294 6.03 11.33 -14.85
C PHE A 294 6.29 12.78 -15.25
N ASP A 295 7.41 13.34 -14.77
CA ASP A 295 7.86 14.71 -15.04
C ASP A 295 9.39 14.74 -15.31
N LEU A 296 9.88 13.71 -16.02
CA LEU A 296 11.30 13.46 -16.28
C LEU A 296 11.82 14.05 -17.60
N GLU A 297 11.02 14.83 -18.31
CA GLU A 297 11.43 15.39 -19.59
C GLU A 297 12.74 16.20 -19.42
N GLY A 298 13.80 15.77 -20.13
CA GLY A 298 15.12 16.37 -20.08
C GLY A 298 16.01 16.03 -18.87
N GLN A 299 15.61 15.12 -17.97
CA GLN A 299 16.34 14.83 -16.71
C GLN A 299 17.10 13.50 -16.69
N GLY A 300 17.12 12.74 -17.80
CA GLY A 300 17.78 11.44 -17.90
C GLY A 300 16.98 10.28 -17.28
N ASP A 301 17.55 9.08 -17.37
CA ASP A 301 16.91 7.85 -16.89
C ASP A 301 17.02 7.69 -15.37
N ARG A 302 15.98 7.10 -14.76
CA ARG A 302 15.95 6.74 -13.35
C ARG A 302 15.91 5.24 -13.16
N PHE A 303 16.58 4.78 -12.12
CA PHE A 303 16.73 3.38 -11.78
C PHE A 303 16.59 3.17 -10.28
N GLY A 304 15.90 2.11 -9.88
CA GLY A 304 15.80 1.73 -8.47
C GLY A 304 15.51 0.25 -8.28
N ASN A 305 16.01 -0.30 -7.18
CA ASN A 305 15.80 -1.69 -6.80
C ASN A 305 14.65 -1.79 -5.79
N ARG A 306 13.62 -2.54 -6.15
CA ARG A 306 12.44 -2.77 -5.31
C ARG A 306 12.49 -4.19 -4.73
N ALA A 307 12.37 -4.29 -3.41
CA ALA A 307 12.19 -5.55 -2.70
C ALA A 307 10.80 -5.55 -2.04
N VAL A 308 10.03 -6.62 -2.24
CA VAL A 308 8.63 -6.72 -1.82
C VAL A 308 8.48 -7.94 -0.92
N GLY A 309 8.07 -7.74 0.32
CA GLY A 309 7.68 -8.81 1.23
C GLY A 309 6.23 -9.23 0.99
N LEU A 310 5.93 -10.51 1.16
CA LEU A 310 4.56 -11.02 1.15
C LEU A 310 4.00 -11.05 2.56
N GLY A 311 2.81 -10.49 2.75
CA GLY A 311 2.13 -10.46 4.03
C GLY A 311 1.28 -11.69 4.30
N GLU A 312 0.21 -11.45 5.04
CA GLU A 312 -0.90 -12.35 5.25
C GLU A 312 -2.00 -12.15 4.19
N ARG A 313 -2.85 -13.17 4.00
CA ARG A 313 -4.10 -13.00 3.27
C ARG A 313 -4.92 -11.89 3.95
N PRO A 314 -5.43 -10.89 3.21
CA PRO A 314 -6.16 -9.80 3.82
C PRO A 314 -7.44 -10.30 4.49
N TYR A 315 -7.72 -9.79 5.69
CA TYR A 315 -8.90 -10.09 6.48
C TYR A 315 -9.46 -8.81 7.10
N LEU A 316 -10.71 -8.86 7.54
CA LEU A 316 -11.33 -7.83 8.36
C LEU A 316 -11.62 -8.43 9.73
N ASP A 317 -11.05 -7.86 10.78
CA ASP A 317 -11.49 -8.08 12.16
C ASP A 317 -12.63 -7.09 12.47
N PRO A 318 -13.86 -7.57 12.74
CA PRO A 318 -14.99 -6.71 13.09
C PRO A 318 -14.73 -5.80 14.31
N GLY A 319 -13.88 -6.24 15.25
CA GLY A 319 -13.48 -5.49 16.44
C GLY A 319 -12.36 -4.47 16.22
N SER A 320 -11.73 -4.48 15.04
CA SER A 320 -10.66 -3.53 14.72
C SER A 320 -11.16 -2.09 14.62
N ARG A 321 -10.26 -1.12 14.71
CA ARG A 321 -10.62 0.31 14.80
C ARG A 321 -10.10 1.09 13.61
N SER A 322 -10.71 2.22 13.30
CA SER A 322 -10.08 3.20 12.42
C SER A 322 -8.84 3.80 13.08
N ARG A 323 -7.91 4.31 12.27
CA ARG A 323 -6.76 5.07 12.78
C ARG A 323 -7.19 6.25 13.65
N ARG A 324 -8.26 6.95 13.28
CA ARG A 324 -8.77 8.09 14.04
C ARG A 324 -9.19 7.67 15.45
N GLU A 325 -10.01 6.64 15.57
CA GLU A 325 -10.50 6.14 16.86
C GLU A 325 -9.33 5.73 17.74
N ALA A 326 -8.37 4.99 17.19
CA ALA A 326 -7.18 4.56 17.93
C ALA A 326 -6.31 5.72 18.43
N LEU A 327 -6.17 6.80 17.64
CA LEU A 327 -5.37 7.97 18.04
C LEU A 327 -6.12 8.93 18.97
N ALA A 328 -7.46 8.99 18.89
CA ALA A 328 -8.26 9.83 19.79
C ALA A 328 -8.16 9.33 21.25
N GLU A 329 -8.28 8.02 21.48
CA GLU A 329 -8.13 7.42 22.81
C GLU A 329 -6.72 7.62 23.40
N GLY A 330 -5.68 7.61 22.55
CA GLY A 330 -4.31 7.90 22.98
C GLY A 330 -4.13 9.34 23.46
N ASN A 331 -4.89 10.29 22.90
CA ASN A 331 -4.84 11.70 23.27
C ASN A 331 -5.73 12.03 24.48
N GLU A 332 -6.83 11.32 24.73
CA GLU A 332 -7.64 11.50 25.95
C GLU A 332 -6.85 11.17 27.22
N LEU A 333 -5.88 10.25 27.14
CA LEU A 333 -4.92 9.98 28.23
C LEU A 333 -3.85 11.08 28.41
N GLN A 334 -3.69 12.01 27.46
CA GLN A 334 -2.76 13.15 27.52
C GLN A 334 -3.43 14.52 27.75
N GLN A 335 -4.76 14.63 27.57
CA GLN A 335 -5.50 15.90 27.68
C GLN A 335 -6.02 16.24 29.09
N SER A 336 -5.27 15.96 30.15
CA SER A 336 -5.52 16.57 31.47
C SER A 336 -4.96 17.99 31.62
N VAL A 337 -4.52 18.63 30.53
CA VAL A 337 -4.04 20.03 30.52
C VAL A 337 -4.94 20.89 29.64
N PHE A 338 -5.79 21.66 30.30
CA PHE A 338 -6.69 22.70 29.80
C PHE A 338 -6.03 23.68 28.81
N TYR A 339 -6.68 23.98 27.68
CA TYR A 339 -6.65 25.31 27.04
C TYR A 339 -8.01 25.65 26.39
N PRO A 340 -8.44 26.93 26.41
CA PRO A 340 -9.82 27.34 26.20
C PRO A 340 -10.20 27.57 24.73
N HIS A 341 -11.50 27.43 24.46
CA HIS A 341 -12.20 27.70 23.20
C HIS A 341 -11.85 29.04 22.54
N PHE A 342 -11.65 29.02 21.21
CA PHE A 342 -11.75 30.22 20.36
C PHE A 342 -12.57 29.95 19.09
N GLY A 343 -13.66 30.72 18.95
CA GLY A 343 -14.08 31.41 17.73
C GLY A 343 -14.60 30.62 16.52
N THR A 344 -15.92 30.56 16.38
CA THR A 344 -16.64 30.09 15.17
C THR A 344 -16.59 31.12 14.04
N ILE A 345 -16.24 30.72 12.81
CA ILE A 345 -16.49 31.49 11.58
C ILE A 345 -17.42 30.67 10.68
N ARG A 346 -18.62 31.21 10.39
CA ARG A 346 -19.62 30.62 9.47
C ARG A 346 -19.33 31.00 8.02
N GLY A 347 -19.49 30.05 7.10
CA GLY A 347 -19.53 30.33 5.66
C GLY A 347 -20.25 29.25 4.85
N GLY A 348 -21.33 29.66 4.17
CA GLY A 348 -21.73 29.18 2.83
C GLY A 348 -22.54 27.88 2.71
N PHE A 349 -23.85 28.01 2.50
CA PHE A 349 -24.75 26.95 2.00
C PHE A 349 -24.40 26.55 0.55
N LEU A 350 -24.53 25.26 0.22
CA LEU A 350 -24.75 24.78 -1.15
C LEU A 350 -26.16 24.18 -1.27
N PRO A 351 -26.84 24.31 -2.43
CA PRO A 351 -28.24 23.92 -2.57
C PRO A 351 -28.38 22.42 -2.81
N ALA A 352 -29.40 21.84 -2.19
CA ALA A 352 -29.93 20.53 -2.52
C ALA A 352 -30.70 20.62 -3.85
N ASP A 353 -30.32 19.83 -4.85
CA ASP A 353 -31.24 19.20 -5.81
C ASP A 353 -30.53 18.28 -6.82
N LYS A 354 -31.12 17.08 -6.99
CA LYS A 354 -30.97 16.02 -8.03
C LYS A 354 -30.02 14.83 -7.77
N PRO A 355 -30.32 13.66 -8.38
CA PRO A 355 -31.46 12.78 -8.12
C PRO A 355 -30.99 11.40 -7.61
N ASP A 356 -31.93 10.61 -7.08
CA ASP A 356 -31.72 9.26 -6.58
C ASP A 356 -31.12 8.32 -7.64
N ASN A 357 -29.79 8.15 -7.62
CA ASN A 357 -29.14 6.98 -8.20
C ASN A 357 -28.79 6.05 -7.04
N LEU A 358 -29.63 5.03 -6.89
CA LEU A 358 -29.47 3.90 -6.00
C LEU A 358 -28.11 3.24 -6.22
N ILE A 359 -27.13 3.69 -5.46
CA ILE A 359 -26.10 2.82 -4.93
C ILE A 359 -26.81 2.02 -3.84
N THR A 360 -26.76 0.69 -3.88
CA THR A 360 -27.27 -0.10 -2.74
C THR A 360 -26.68 0.43 -1.44
N ASP A 361 -27.52 1.11 -0.64
CA ASP A 361 -27.11 1.86 0.55
C ASP A 361 -26.28 0.97 1.49
N ASP A 362 -26.54 -0.32 1.54
CA ASP A 362 -25.91 -1.22 2.50
C ASP A 362 -24.41 -1.42 2.31
N VAL A 363 -23.89 -1.61 1.09
CA VAL A 363 -22.45 -1.89 0.88
C VAL A 363 -21.61 -0.62 1.09
N VAL A 364 -22.09 0.50 0.57
CA VAL A 364 -21.41 1.79 0.72
C VAL A 364 -21.54 2.31 2.14
N VAL A 365 -22.73 2.32 2.73
CA VAL A 365 -22.90 2.74 4.13
C VAL A 365 -22.14 1.82 5.09
N LYS A 366 -22.09 0.50 4.84
CA LYS A 366 -21.30 -0.43 5.66
C LYS A 366 -19.81 -0.15 5.53
N THR A 367 -19.28 0.01 4.31
CA THR A 367 -17.86 0.33 4.14
C THR A 367 -17.50 1.69 4.76
N LEU A 368 -18.39 2.68 4.64
CA LEU A 368 -18.17 3.99 5.22
C LEU A 368 -18.30 4.04 6.73
N LYS A 369 -19.19 3.23 7.31
CA LYS A 369 -19.24 3.04 8.76
C LYS A 369 -17.98 2.32 9.24
N GLU A 370 -17.58 1.25 8.56
CA GLU A 370 -16.41 0.46 8.93
C GLU A 370 -15.11 1.28 8.85
N CYS A 371 -14.92 2.10 7.84
CA CYS A 371 -13.74 2.96 7.69
C CYS A 371 -13.83 4.31 8.43
N GLY A 372 -14.92 4.61 9.15
CA GLY A 372 -15.09 5.85 9.91
C GLY A 372 -15.31 7.11 9.04
N PHE A 373 -15.92 6.96 7.86
CA PHE A 373 -16.28 8.03 6.94
C PHE A 373 -17.71 8.54 7.09
N CYS A 374 -18.64 7.72 7.61
CA CYS A 374 -20.02 8.10 7.87
C CYS A 374 -20.23 8.41 9.35
N ASN A 375 -19.80 9.59 9.81
CA ASN A 375 -20.45 10.23 10.95
C ASN A 375 -21.15 11.49 10.44
N ARG A 376 -22.49 11.51 10.48
CA ARG A 376 -23.35 12.61 10.01
C ARG A 376 -23.33 13.82 10.97
N ASP A 377 -22.28 14.01 11.75
CA ASP A 377 -22.09 15.22 12.56
C ASP A 377 -21.29 16.23 11.73
N ALA A 378 -22.04 17.17 11.18
CA ALA A 378 -21.70 18.10 10.12
C ALA A 378 -20.71 19.22 10.51
N GLU A 379 -19.68 18.95 11.31
CA GLU A 379 -18.72 20.01 11.71
C GLU A 379 -17.25 19.76 11.35
N GLN A 380 -16.82 18.55 10.96
CA GLN A 380 -15.43 18.35 10.49
C GLN A 380 -15.34 17.28 9.41
N HIS A 381 -15.29 17.69 8.13
CA HIS A 381 -14.92 16.84 7.02
C HIS A 381 -13.44 16.44 7.09
N LYS A 382 -13.12 15.45 7.93
CA LYS A 382 -11.83 14.78 7.93
C LYS A 382 -12.07 13.30 7.70
N TYR A 383 -11.35 12.69 6.77
CA TYR A 383 -11.50 11.30 6.33
C TYR A 383 -10.35 10.44 6.93
N SER A 384 -10.62 9.24 7.46
CA SER A 384 -9.58 8.31 7.95
C SER A 384 -9.17 7.33 6.84
N ILE A 385 -8.37 7.79 5.88
CA ILE A 385 -7.68 6.89 4.95
C ILE A 385 -6.25 6.73 5.44
N CYS A 386 -5.75 5.50 5.47
CA CYS A 386 -4.32 5.27 5.62
C CYS A 386 -3.62 5.80 4.36
N GLY A 387 -2.65 6.71 4.59
CA GLY A 387 -2.29 7.73 3.60
C GLY A 387 -1.71 7.20 2.29
N SER A 388 -1.46 8.12 1.39
CA SER A 388 -0.89 7.89 0.07
C SER A 388 0.41 8.65 -0.10
N TRP A 389 1.30 8.18 -0.97
CA TRP A 389 2.53 8.90 -1.23
C TRP A 389 2.88 8.95 -2.71
N LYS A 390 3.59 10.02 -3.08
CA LYS A 390 4.18 10.20 -4.41
C LYS A 390 5.68 10.28 -4.25
N TYR A 391 6.42 10.03 -5.31
CA TYR A 391 7.85 10.33 -5.34
C TYR A 391 8.22 11.20 -6.55
N TRP A 392 8.82 12.38 -6.29
CA TRP A 392 9.68 13.15 -7.21
C TRP A 392 10.48 14.32 -6.56
N LYS A 393 11.79 14.41 -6.89
CA LYS A 393 12.56 15.57 -7.44
C LYS A 393 14.08 15.35 -7.26
N GLN A 394 14.83 14.86 -8.25
CA GLN A 394 16.31 14.94 -8.17
C GLN A 394 16.74 16.34 -8.62
N GLN A 395 17.65 16.98 -7.89
CA GLN A 395 18.26 18.22 -8.35
C GLN A 395 19.44 17.80 -9.23
N SER A 396 19.43 18.19 -10.50
CA SER A 396 20.67 18.25 -11.27
C SER A 396 21.55 19.27 -10.56
N ASN A 397 22.63 18.82 -9.91
CA ASN A 397 23.75 19.71 -9.69
C ASN A 397 24.32 20.00 -11.08
N HIS A 398 23.95 21.16 -11.63
CA HIS A 398 24.77 21.78 -12.64
C HIS A 398 25.94 22.42 -11.88
N ASP A 399 27.15 21.94 -12.17
CA ASP A 399 28.39 22.66 -11.92
C ASP A 399 28.37 24.02 -12.63
#